data_AF-A0A955FH37-F1
#
_entry.id   AF-A0A955FH37-F1
#
_cell.length_a   1.000
_cell.length_b   1.000
_cell.length_c   1.000
_cell.angle_alpha   90.00
_cell.angle_beta   90.00
_cell.angle_gamma   90.00
#
_symmetry.space_group_name_H-M   'P 1'
#
loop_
_entity.id
_entity.type
_entity.pdbx_description
1 polymer ?
#
loop_
_entity_poly.entity_id
_entity_poly.type
_entity_poly.pdbx_seq_one_letter_code
_entity_poly.pdbx_strand_id
1 'polypeptide(L)'
;GFFLFISAILWYKFSYITLGKQGIHLHKGWLNVTDKQIPYGKVNTVETHQSLLDRWVGCGTLKIFTGNDIQGITFNSIDEPNKIKQIIEERVNNSTKMSSSETQSAQNSSADELAKYAELKDKGIISQDEFEAKKRQLLG
;
A
#
# COMPACT_ATOMS: atom_id res chain seq x y z
N GLY A 1 17.29 24.97 -31.69
CA GLY A 1 17.89 24.78 -30.37
C GLY A 1 16.83 24.75 -29.27
N PHE A 2 16.29 25.92 -28.92
CA PHE A 2 15.35 26.10 -27.79
C PHE A 2 14.05 25.28 -27.87
N PHE A 3 13.44 25.16 -29.06
CA PHE A 3 12.19 24.43 -29.25
C PHE A 3 12.33 22.92 -29.06
N LEU A 4 13.46 22.33 -29.48
CA LEU A 4 13.78 20.91 -29.23
C LEU A 4 14.09 20.66 -27.76
N PHE A 5 14.67 21.65 -27.08
CA PHE A 5 14.95 21.57 -25.65
C PHE A 5 13.66 21.62 -24.81
N ILE A 6 12.74 22.52 -25.18
CA ILE A 6 11.39 22.60 -24.58
C ILE A 6 10.58 21.35 -24.89
N SER A 7 10.63 20.83 -26.12
CA SER A 7 9.90 19.59 -26.44
C SER A 7 10.50 18.39 -25.72
N ALA A 8 11.83 18.31 -25.56
CA ALA A 8 12.48 17.27 -24.76
C ALA A 8 12.10 17.39 -23.27
N ILE A 9 12.03 18.60 -22.71
CA ILE A 9 11.57 18.86 -21.34
C ILE A 9 10.09 18.49 -21.17
N LEU A 10 9.21 18.93 -22.08
CA LEU A 10 7.79 18.59 -22.05
C LEU A 10 7.56 17.09 -22.23
N TRP A 11 8.33 16.44 -23.10
CA TRP A 11 8.36 14.98 -23.26
C TRP A 11 8.79 14.28 -21.97
N TYR A 12 9.81 14.81 -21.30
CA TYR A 12 10.30 14.29 -20.03
C TYR A 12 9.27 14.47 -18.90
N LYS A 13 8.49 15.57 -18.89
CA LYS A 13 7.48 15.87 -17.86
C LYS A 13 6.11 15.18 -18.05
N PHE A 14 5.88 14.43 -19.13
CA PHE A 14 4.55 13.87 -19.44
C PHE A 14 4.28 12.47 -18.87
N SER A 15 5.28 11.80 -18.27
CA SER A 15 5.05 10.55 -17.54
C SER A 15 4.66 10.87 -16.09
N TYR A 16 3.37 10.77 -15.79
CA TYR A 16 2.85 10.97 -14.43
C TYR A 16 2.34 9.65 -13.84
N ILE A 17 2.59 9.46 -12.55
CA ILE A 17 2.00 8.37 -11.78
C ILE A 17 0.82 8.93 -11.00
N THR A 18 -0.35 8.34 -11.16
CA THR A 18 -1.49 8.62 -10.28
C THR A 18 -1.57 7.56 -9.20
N LEU A 19 -1.43 7.97 -7.94
CA LEU A 19 -1.61 7.08 -6.79
C LEU A 19 -3.10 6.98 -6.44
N GLY A 20 -3.74 5.86 -6.79
CA GLY A 20 -5.13 5.57 -6.43
C GLY A 20 -5.26 4.96 -5.03
N LYS A 21 -6.50 4.87 -4.54
CA LYS A 21 -6.85 4.28 -3.22
C LYS A 21 -6.59 2.78 -3.14
N GLN A 22 -6.63 2.06 -4.27
CA GLN A 22 -6.52 0.60 -4.33
C GLN A 22 -5.26 0.10 -5.08
N GLY A 23 -4.45 1.01 -5.61
CA GLY A 23 -3.25 0.64 -6.35
C GLY A 23 -2.57 1.83 -7.02
N ILE A 24 -1.40 1.58 -7.58
CA ILE A 24 -0.64 2.54 -8.36
C ILE A 24 -1.14 2.44 -9.81
N HIS A 25 -1.68 3.54 -10.35
CA HIS A 25 -2.17 3.63 -11.73
C HIS A 25 -1.07 4.18 -12.64
N LEU A 26 -0.79 3.44 -13.71
CA LEU A 26 0.31 3.68 -14.63
C LEU A 26 -0.18 4.45 -15.85
N HIS A 27 0.42 5.61 -16.16
CA HIS A 27 0.19 6.29 -17.44
C HIS A 27 1.52 6.47 -18.15
N LYS A 28 1.69 5.84 -19.33
CA LYS A 28 2.90 5.96 -20.15
C LYS A 28 2.55 5.96 -21.64
N GLY A 29 2.93 7.01 -22.39
CA GLY A 29 3.02 6.98 -23.87
C GLY A 29 2.48 8.21 -24.64
N TRP A 30 2.99 8.43 -25.86
CA TRP A 30 2.55 9.47 -26.84
C TRP A 30 1.39 9.00 -27.74
N LEU A 31 1.21 7.68 -27.93
CA LEU A 31 0.21 7.08 -28.83
C LEU A 31 -0.54 5.87 -28.24
N ASN A 32 -0.01 5.26 -27.18
CA ASN A 32 -0.64 4.14 -26.47
C ASN A 32 -0.56 4.41 -24.98
N VAL A 33 -1.71 4.48 -24.32
CA VAL A 33 -1.80 4.62 -22.86
C VAL A 33 -1.91 3.21 -22.28
N THR A 34 -0.88 2.75 -21.58
CA THR A 34 -0.94 1.48 -20.85
C THR A 34 -1.26 1.74 -19.39
N ASP A 35 -2.54 1.56 -19.01
CA ASP A 35 -2.95 1.48 -17.60
C ASP A 35 -2.64 0.08 -17.08
N LYS A 36 -1.74 0.02 -16.11
CA LYS A 36 -1.39 -1.19 -15.38
C LYS A 36 -1.53 -0.85 -13.89
N GLN A 37 -2.34 -1.62 -13.17
CA GLN A 37 -2.59 -1.39 -11.76
C GLN A 37 -1.74 -2.36 -10.94
N ILE A 38 -0.88 -1.82 -10.08
CA ILE A 38 -0.11 -2.62 -9.12
C ILE A 38 -0.75 -2.44 -7.74
N PRO A 39 -1.43 -3.46 -7.19
CA PRO A 39 -1.91 -3.41 -5.82
C PRO A 39 -0.73 -3.41 -4.84
N TYR A 40 -0.82 -2.63 -3.76
CA TYR A 40 0.26 -2.47 -2.78
C TYR A 40 0.70 -3.81 -2.17
N GLY A 41 -0.23 -4.75 -1.94
CA GLY A 41 0.10 -6.09 -1.41
C GLY A 41 0.94 -6.98 -2.34
N LYS A 42 1.12 -6.62 -3.61
CA LYS A 42 2.01 -7.33 -4.56
C LYS A 42 3.37 -6.65 -4.76
N VAL A 43 3.57 -5.49 -4.16
CA VAL A 43 4.84 -4.77 -4.20
C VAL A 43 5.80 -5.41 -3.20
N ASN A 44 6.96 -5.84 -3.68
CA ASN A 44 8.00 -6.42 -2.83
C ASN A 44 9.07 -5.39 -2.50
N THR A 45 9.62 -4.73 -3.53
CA THR A 45 10.72 -3.78 -3.39
C THR A 45 10.45 -2.53 -4.20
N VAL A 46 10.77 -1.37 -3.62
CA VAL A 46 10.74 -0.07 -4.29
C VAL A 46 12.14 0.55 -4.25
N GLU A 47 12.71 0.73 -5.43
CA GLU A 47 14.02 1.35 -5.63
C GLU A 47 13.86 2.75 -6.23
N THR A 48 14.76 3.65 -5.86
CA THR A 48 14.83 4.99 -6.42
C THR A 48 16.23 5.24 -6.95
N HIS A 49 16.34 5.75 -8.16
CA HIS A 49 17.58 6.16 -8.77
C HIS A 49 17.49 7.65 -9.11
N GLN A 50 18.40 8.46 -8.60
CA GLN A 50 18.48 9.91 -8.88
C GLN A 50 19.91 10.25 -9.22
N SER A 51 20.16 10.75 -10.43
CA SER A 51 21.45 11.35 -10.79
C SER A 51 21.57 12.76 -10.21
N LEU A 52 22.79 13.32 -10.18
CA LEU A 52 23.05 14.66 -9.64
C LEU A 52 22.23 15.76 -10.34
N LEU A 53 22.03 15.63 -11.66
CA LEU A 53 21.18 16.52 -12.45
C LEU A 53 19.70 16.35 -12.07
N ASP A 54 19.21 15.11 -11.94
CA ASP A 54 17.83 14.81 -11.54
C ASP A 54 17.50 15.46 -10.19
N ARG A 55 18.44 15.39 -9.24
CA ARG A 55 18.33 16.03 -7.94
C ARG A 55 18.20 17.55 -8.02
N TRP A 56 18.89 18.18 -8.99
CA TRP A 56 18.81 19.62 -9.20
C TRP A 56 17.47 20.05 -9.81
N VAL A 57 16.88 19.23 -10.68
CA VAL A 57 15.51 19.45 -11.23
C VAL A 57 14.39 18.89 -10.35
N GLY A 58 14.72 18.25 -9.22
CA GLY A 58 13.75 17.69 -8.26
C GLY A 58 13.11 16.36 -8.70
N CYS A 59 13.57 15.77 -9.80
CA CYS A 59 13.01 14.54 -10.37
C CYS A 59 13.92 13.33 -10.14
N GLY A 60 13.46 12.15 -10.55
CA GLY A 60 14.29 10.96 -10.66
C GLY A 60 13.50 9.74 -11.09
N THR A 61 14.14 8.58 -10.96
CA THR A 61 13.58 7.31 -11.40
C THR A 61 13.10 6.50 -10.21
N LEU A 62 11.89 5.96 -10.30
CA LEU A 62 11.34 4.99 -9.36
C LEU A 62 11.30 3.62 -10.06
N LYS A 63 11.68 2.54 -9.40
CA LYS A 63 11.55 1.18 -9.92
C LYS A 63 10.84 0.31 -8.90
N ILE A 64 9.77 -0.35 -9.33
CA ILE A 64 8.92 -1.17 -8.46
C ILE A 64 9.03 -2.63 -8.88
N PHE A 65 9.40 -3.51 -7.95
CA PHE A 65 9.46 -4.95 -8.18
C PHE A 65 8.25 -5.62 -7.54
N THR A 66 7.66 -6.55 -8.30
CA THR A 66 6.60 -7.44 -7.79
C THR A 66 7.16 -8.86 -7.71
N GLY A 67 6.63 -9.68 -6.80
CA GLY A 67 7.20 -11.01 -6.52
C GLY A 67 7.31 -11.97 -7.71
N ASN A 68 6.59 -11.70 -8.80
CA ASN A 68 6.62 -12.53 -10.02
C ASN A 68 7.32 -11.86 -11.21
N ASP A 69 7.81 -10.62 -11.07
CA ASP A 69 8.29 -9.80 -12.18
C ASP A 69 9.74 -9.38 -11.96
N ILE A 70 10.67 -10.11 -12.61
CA ILE A 70 12.13 -9.96 -12.45
C ILE A 70 12.62 -8.63 -13.01
N GLN A 71 11.96 -8.11 -14.05
CA GLN A 71 12.40 -6.90 -14.75
C GLN A 71 12.06 -5.63 -13.95
N GLY A 72 11.05 -5.68 -13.08
CA GLY A 72 10.55 -4.53 -12.36
C GLY A 72 9.94 -3.47 -13.29
N ILE A 73 9.09 -2.63 -12.74
CA ILE A 73 8.42 -1.55 -13.46
C ILE A 73 9.19 -0.26 -13.19
N THR A 74 9.82 0.28 -14.22
CA THR A 74 10.66 1.48 -14.13
C THR A 74 9.89 2.72 -14.59
N PHE A 75 9.99 3.76 -13.79
CA PHE A 75 9.35 5.04 -13.94
C PHE A 75 10.41 6.11 -13.96
N ASN A 76 10.53 6.80 -15.09
CA ASN A 76 11.45 7.93 -15.20
C ASN A 76 10.69 9.22 -14.88
N SER A 77 11.42 10.28 -14.53
CA SER A 77 10.86 11.63 -14.39
C SER A 77 9.84 11.81 -13.26
N ILE A 78 9.97 11.03 -12.19
CA ILE A 78 9.12 11.12 -11.01
C ILE A 78 9.54 12.30 -10.16
N ASP A 79 8.58 13.16 -9.83
CA ASP A 79 8.81 14.29 -8.93
C ASP A 79 8.98 13.79 -7.49
N GLU A 80 10.04 14.23 -6.83
CA GLU A 80 10.39 13.81 -5.47
C GLU A 80 10.33 12.27 -5.23
N PRO A 81 11.14 11.45 -5.94
CA PRO A 81 11.02 9.99 -5.91
C PRO A 81 11.13 9.39 -4.51
N ASN A 82 11.92 10.02 -3.63
CA ASN A 82 12.12 9.59 -2.25
C ASN A 82 10.84 9.71 -1.41
N LYS A 83 10.09 10.81 -1.57
CA LYS A 83 8.82 10.98 -0.85
C LYS A 83 7.78 9.96 -1.35
N ILE A 84 7.74 9.74 -2.66
CA ILE A 84 6.82 8.76 -3.26
C ILE A 84 7.18 7.34 -2.82
N LYS A 85 8.46 6.99 -2.78
CA LYS A 85 8.92 5.71 -2.22
C LYS A 85 8.42 5.52 -0.80
N GLN A 86 8.61 6.51 0.08
CA GLN A 86 8.16 6.44 1.47
C GLN A 86 6.65 6.24 1.58
N ILE A 87 5.85 6.96 0.77
CA ILE A 87 4.38 6.82 0.75
C ILE A 87 3.98 5.41 0.30
N ILE A 88 4.67 4.84 -0.69
CA ILE A 88 4.38 3.49 -1.17
C ILE A 88 4.73 2.47 -0.08
N GLU A 89 5.90 2.55 0.53
CA GLU A 89 6.32 1.66 1.61
C GLU A 89 5.36 1.72 2.80
N GLU A 90 4.90 2.90 3.18
CA GLU A 90 3.89 3.09 4.23
C GLU A 90 2.56 2.40 3.88
N ARG A 91 2.08 2.56 2.65
CA ARG A 91 0.84 1.91 2.18
C ARG A 91 0.98 0.40 2.07
N VAL A 92 2.15 -0.10 1.66
CA VAL A 92 2.46 -1.53 1.62
C VAL A 92 2.40 -2.08 3.04
N ASN A 93 3.08 -1.45 4.00
CA ASN A 93 3.08 -1.85 5.41
C ASN A 93 1.69 -1.80 6.05
N ASN A 94 0.89 -0.77 5.74
CA ASN A 94 -0.49 -0.70 6.21
C ASN A 94 -1.39 -1.74 5.54
N SER A 95 -1.14 -2.10 4.29
CA SER A 95 -1.85 -3.18 3.60
C SER A 95 -1.52 -4.56 4.20
N THR A 96 -0.25 -4.83 4.53
CA THR A 96 0.12 -6.06 5.24
C THR A 96 -0.46 -6.10 6.64
N LYS A 97 -0.50 -4.98 7.37
CA LYS A 97 -1.16 -4.89 8.69
C LYS A 97 -2.67 -5.10 8.60
N MET A 98 -3.33 -4.58 7.56
CA MET A 98 -4.77 -4.80 7.34
C MET A 98 -5.05 -6.27 6.98
N SER A 99 -4.23 -6.88 6.11
CA SER A 99 -4.38 -8.29 5.72
C SER A 99 -4.02 -9.28 6.84
N SER A 100 -3.14 -8.90 7.78
CA SER A 100 -2.88 -9.70 8.99
C SER A 100 -3.89 -9.43 10.12
N SER A 101 -4.69 -8.37 10.00
CA SER A 101 -5.79 -8.10 10.93
C SER A 101 -7.06 -8.90 10.63
N GLU A 102 -7.21 -9.52 9.45
CA GLU A 102 -8.39 -10.36 9.15
C GLU A 102 -8.30 -11.79 9.70
N THR A 103 -7.11 -12.24 10.13
CA THR A 103 -6.97 -13.56 10.80
C THR A 103 -6.65 -13.43 12.30
N GLN A 104 -6.18 -12.27 12.78
CA GLN A 104 -5.93 -12.04 14.22
C GLN A 104 -7.05 -11.28 14.95
N SER A 105 -7.97 -10.61 14.23
CA SER A 105 -9.13 -9.96 14.86
C SER A 105 -10.18 -10.97 15.34
N ALA A 106 -10.38 -12.11 14.67
CA ALA A 106 -11.35 -13.10 15.12
C ALA A 106 -10.91 -13.81 16.42
N GLN A 107 -9.63 -14.16 16.56
CA GLN A 107 -9.11 -14.81 17.77
C GLN A 107 -8.96 -13.84 18.96
N ASN A 108 -8.51 -12.60 18.71
CA ASN A 108 -8.45 -11.58 19.76
C ASN A 108 -9.86 -11.07 20.14
N SER A 109 -10.79 -10.91 19.18
CA SER A 109 -12.18 -10.53 19.48
C SER A 109 -12.90 -11.60 20.29
N SER A 110 -12.74 -12.90 19.97
CA SER A 110 -13.34 -13.96 20.79
C SER A 110 -12.80 -13.98 22.23
N ALA A 111 -11.51 -13.70 22.43
CA ALA A 111 -10.91 -13.62 23.76
C ALA A 111 -11.34 -12.35 24.53
N ASP A 112 -11.36 -11.20 23.86
CA ASP A 112 -11.80 -9.92 24.43
C ASP A 112 -13.31 -9.92 24.74
N GLU A 113 -14.13 -10.54 23.89
CA GLU A 113 -15.56 -10.74 24.15
C GLU A 113 -15.79 -11.66 25.35
N LEU A 114 -15.03 -12.75 25.47
CA LEU A 114 -15.12 -13.65 26.62
C LEU A 114 -14.76 -12.92 27.93
N ALA A 115 -13.74 -12.04 27.91
CA ALA A 115 -13.39 -11.20 29.05
C ALA A 115 -14.52 -10.23 29.43
N LYS A 116 -15.19 -9.64 28.44
CA LYS A 116 -16.33 -8.74 28.65
C LYS A 116 -17.54 -9.47 29.25
N TYR A 117 -17.83 -10.69 28.79
CA TYR A 117 -18.90 -11.50 29.39
C TYR A 117 -18.53 -11.95 30.82
N ALA A 118 -17.25 -12.23 31.10
CA ALA A 118 -16.82 -12.57 32.45
C ALA A 118 -17.03 -11.39 33.41
N GLU A 119 -16.75 -10.17 32.96
CA GLU A 119 -17.00 -8.95 33.73
C GLU A 119 -18.50 -8.72 33.98
N LEU A 120 -19.36 -8.98 32.99
CA LEU A 120 -20.81 -8.87 33.15
C LEU A 120 -21.36 -9.91 34.14
N LYS A 121 -20.79 -11.10 34.18
CA LYS A 121 -21.13 -12.14 35.16
C LYS A 121 -20.70 -11.75 36.56
N ASP A 122 -19.47 -11.24 36.72
CA ASP A 122 -18.95 -10.79 38.02
C ASP A 122 -19.74 -9.59 38.56
N LYS A 123 -20.27 -8.75 37.67
CA LYS A 123 -21.21 -7.67 38.00
C LYS A 123 -22.64 -8.15 38.28
N GLY A 124 -22.92 -9.44 38.12
CA GLY A 124 -24.26 -10.03 38.33
C GLY A 124 -25.30 -9.62 37.28
N ILE A 125 -24.87 -9.12 36.12
CA ILE A 125 -25.76 -8.67 35.04
C ILE A 125 -26.24 -9.85 34.19
N ILE A 126 -25.42 -10.90 34.08
CA ILE A 126 -25.76 -12.14 33.40
C ILE A 126 -25.56 -13.32 34.36
N SER A 127 -26.32 -14.39 34.14
CA SER A 127 -26.21 -15.63 34.92
C SER A 127 -25.02 -16.49 34.48
N GLN A 128 -24.63 -17.43 35.35
CA GLN A 128 -23.57 -18.40 35.06
C GLN A 128 -23.86 -19.20 33.78
N ASP A 129 -25.12 -19.61 33.60
CA ASP A 129 -25.55 -20.43 32.47
C ASP A 129 -25.47 -19.66 31.14
N GLU A 130 -25.82 -18.36 31.15
CA GLU A 130 -25.71 -17.48 29.99
C GLU A 130 -24.26 -17.23 29.58
N PHE A 131 -23.37 -17.07 30.57
CA PHE A 131 -21.94 -16.95 30.33
C PHE A 131 -21.36 -18.21 29.67
N GLU A 132 -21.72 -19.39 30.18
CA GLU A 132 -21.23 -20.67 29.64
C GLU A 132 -21.72 -20.95 28.22
N ALA A 133 -22.97 -20.60 27.91
CA ALA A 133 -23.52 -20.69 26.56
C ALA A 133 -22.72 -19.82 25.57
N LYS A 134 -22.38 -18.58 25.95
CA LYS A 134 -21.56 -17.67 25.13
C LYS A 134 -20.11 -18.13 25.01
N LYS A 135 -19.52 -18.66 26.08
CA LYS A 135 -18.17 -19.24 26.06
C LYS A 135 -18.05 -20.41 25.09
N ARG A 136 -19.05 -21.32 25.07
CA ARG A 136 -19.08 -22.44 24.12
C ARG A 136 -19.29 -21.98 22.68
N GLN A 137 -20.09 -20.94 22.47
CA GLN A 137 -20.33 -20.36 21.14
C GLN A 137 -19.06 -19.72 20.56
N LEU A 138 -18.22 -19.09 21.39
CA LEU A 138 -17.00 -18.38 20.97
C LEU A 138 -15.77 -19.30 20.81
N LEU A 139 -15.79 -20.49 21.41
CA LEU A 139 -14.70 -21.48 21.38
C LEU A 139 -14.97 -22.67 20.43
N GLY A 140 -16.01 -22.56 19.59
CA GLY A 140 -16.48 -23.62 18.68
C GLY A 140 -15.48 -24.00 17.59
#